data_AF-A0A1F8B8H2-F1
#
_entry.id   AF-A0A1F8B8H2-F1
#
_cell.length_a   1.000
_cell.length_b   1.000
_cell.length_c   1.000
_cell.angle_alpha   90.00
_cell.angle_beta   90.00
_cell.angle_gamma   90.00
#
_symmetry.space_group_name_H-M   'P 1'
#
loop_
_entity.id
_entity.type
_entity.pdbx_description
1 polymer ?
#
loop_
_entity_poly.entity_id
_entity_poly.type
_entity_poly.pdbx_seq_one_letter_code
_entity_poly.pdbx_strand_id
1 'polypeptide(L)'
;MKKQILTYSGKVGLLRVTKNSLRAKGEILIFETSYSSLNAMFTKKQAEEIRNEFINKKIKIRELTNQAYHEPYTEIEGYHEKVMNIRYISPNKLKINMETLIYNNVVTIYEAKKDGFCLEIYSKELADQQRQLFEFVWKQADRPIIGRGGRTSIS
;
A
#
# COMPACT_ATOMS: atom_id res chain seq x y z
N MET A 1 -2.72 23.24 -5.25
CA MET A 1 -3.72 22.15 -5.06
C MET A 1 -4.66 22.57 -3.94
N LYS A 2 -5.98 22.42 -4.12
CA LYS A 2 -6.97 22.80 -3.10
C LYS A 2 -6.94 21.79 -1.93
N LYS A 3 -6.95 22.28 -0.70
CA LYS A 3 -7.10 21.42 0.50
C LYS A 3 -8.53 20.90 0.57
N GLN A 4 -8.70 19.59 0.68
CA GLN A 4 -10.02 18.95 0.75
C GLN A 4 -9.93 17.54 1.34
N ILE A 5 -11.05 17.07 1.86
CA ILE A 5 -11.24 15.69 2.31
C ILE A 5 -12.35 15.08 1.44
N LEU A 6 -12.07 13.94 0.82
CA LEU A 6 -13.06 13.17 0.06
C LEU A 6 -13.31 11.85 0.77
N THR A 7 -14.58 11.49 0.92
CA THR A 7 -15.02 10.25 1.57
C THR A 7 -15.58 9.29 0.51
N TYR A 8 -15.24 8.02 0.63
CA TYR A 8 -15.71 6.94 -0.22
C TYR A 8 -16.14 5.77 0.66
N SER A 9 -17.10 4.97 0.21
CA SER A 9 -17.62 3.86 1.00
C SER A 9 -17.85 2.61 0.15
N GLY A 10 -17.75 1.46 0.81
CA GLY A 10 -17.96 0.14 0.22
C GLY A 10 -16.94 -0.22 -0.86
N LYS A 11 -17.15 -1.39 -1.46
CA LYS A 11 -16.25 -1.97 -2.47
C LYS A 11 -15.97 -1.04 -3.66
N VAL A 12 -16.98 -0.31 -4.15
CA VAL A 12 -16.82 0.65 -5.27
C VAL A 12 -15.94 1.83 -4.87
N GLY A 13 -16.15 2.37 -3.66
CA GLY A 13 -15.33 3.45 -3.12
C GLY A 13 -13.87 3.03 -2.96
N LEU A 14 -13.64 1.88 -2.33
CA LEU A 14 -12.30 1.32 -2.11
C LEU A 14 -11.56 1.08 -3.44
N LEU A 15 -12.24 0.53 -4.45
CA LEU A 15 -11.67 0.36 -5.79
C LEU A 15 -11.34 1.70 -6.45
N ARG A 16 -12.23 2.69 -6.33
CA ARG A 16 -11.99 4.04 -6.89
C ARG A 16 -10.75 4.67 -6.29
N VAL A 17 -10.59 4.59 -4.97
CA VAL A 17 -9.44 5.18 -4.30
C VAL A 17 -8.15 4.40 -4.58
N THR A 18 -8.22 3.07 -4.68
CA THR A 18 -7.07 2.27 -5.16
C THR A 18 -6.64 2.71 -6.56
N LYS A 19 -7.58 2.91 -7.49
CA LYS A 19 -7.26 3.44 -8.83
C LYS A 19 -6.75 4.88 -8.80
N ASN A 20 -7.23 5.71 -7.88
CA ASN A 20 -6.73 7.07 -7.71
C ASN A 20 -5.24 7.11 -7.34
N SER A 21 -4.75 6.10 -6.61
CA SER A 21 -3.34 5.98 -6.25
C SER A 21 -2.41 5.82 -7.47
N LEU A 22 -2.92 5.34 -8.61
CA LEU A 22 -2.20 5.30 -9.90
C LEU A 22 -1.86 6.69 -10.48
N ARG A 23 -2.24 7.77 -9.79
CA ARG A 23 -1.81 9.15 -10.07
C ARG A 23 -0.51 9.51 -9.35
N ALA A 24 0.04 8.62 -8.52
CA ALA A 24 1.30 8.82 -7.83
C ALA A 24 2.42 9.18 -8.82
N LYS A 25 3.23 10.17 -8.43
CA LYS A 25 4.42 10.57 -9.19
C LYS A 25 5.63 9.88 -8.55
N GLY A 26 6.04 8.76 -9.14
CA GLY A 26 7.23 8.02 -8.74
C GLY A 26 7.01 7.00 -7.65
N GLU A 27 6.40 7.35 -6.52
CA GLU A 27 6.31 6.45 -5.35
C GLU A 27 5.00 6.57 -4.55
N ILE A 28 4.59 5.45 -3.95
CA ILE A 28 3.58 5.33 -2.89
C ILE A 28 4.22 4.70 -1.65
N LEU A 29 3.91 5.25 -0.48
CA LEU A 29 4.25 4.66 0.81
C LEU A 29 2.99 4.06 1.43
N ILE A 30 3.08 2.85 1.97
CA ILE A 30 1.93 2.08 2.44
C ILE A 30 2.19 1.57 3.86
N PHE A 31 1.29 1.85 4.79
CA PHE A 31 1.11 1.04 5.99
C PHE A 31 0.00 0.04 5.69
N GLU A 32 0.32 -1.25 5.67
CA GLU A 32 -0.55 -2.32 5.18
C GLU A 32 -1.06 -3.19 6.33
N THR A 33 -2.35 -3.53 6.29
CA THR A 33 -3.05 -4.28 7.35
C THR A 33 -3.15 -5.78 7.10
N SER A 34 -2.49 -6.32 6.07
CA SER A 34 -2.51 -7.68 5.50
C SER A 34 -3.26 -7.87 4.16
N TYR A 35 -2.62 -8.67 3.28
CA TYR A 35 -2.92 -8.92 1.86
C TYR A 35 -4.30 -9.51 1.56
N SER A 36 -5.03 -9.92 2.59
CA SER A 36 -6.41 -10.38 2.39
C SER A 36 -7.32 -9.27 1.86
N SER A 37 -6.93 -8.00 1.99
CA SER A 37 -7.78 -6.89 1.60
C SER A 37 -8.04 -6.83 0.10
N LEU A 38 -7.02 -6.87 -0.77
CA LEU A 38 -7.25 -6.72 -2.22
C LEU A 38 -7.98 -7.90 -2.85
N ASN A 39 -7.67 -9.14 -2.47
CA ASN A 39 -8.34 -10.32 -3.02
C ASN A 39 -9.73 -10.56 -2.39
N ALA A 40 -9.99 -10.07 -1.17
CA ALA A 40 -11.34 -10.08 -0.60
C ALA A 40 -12.19 -8.91 -1.13
N MET A 41 -11.57 -7.77 -1.45
CA MET A 41 -12.28 -6.58 -1.92
C MET A 41 -12.45 -6.56 -3.43
N PHE A 42 -11.49 -7.04 -4.22
CA PHE A 42 -11.48 -6.98 -5.68
C PHE A 42 -11.43 -8.37 -6.30
N THR A 43 -11.87 -8.48 -7.55
CA THR A 43 -11.63 -9.72 -8.31
C THR A 43 -10.15 -9.83 -8.65
N LYS A 44 -9.64 -11.06 -8.84
CA LYS A 44 -8.25 -11.28 -9.29
C LYS A 44 -7.91 -10.43 -10.51
N LYS A 45 -8.81 -10.38 -11.50
CA LYS A 45 -8.65 -9.56 -12.71
C LYS A 45 -8.46 -8.07 -12.38
N GLN A 46 -9.28 -7.50 -11.50
CA GLN A 46 -9.16 -6.10 -11.10
C GLN A 46 -7.83 -5.82 -10.39
N ALA A 47 -7.37 -6.73 -9.53
CA ALA A 47 -6.11 -6.60 -8.83
C ALA A 47 -4.91 -6.66 -9.81
N GLU A 48 -4.91 -7.62 -10.73
CA GLU A 48 -3.86 -7.78 -11.75
C GLU A 48 -3.81 -6.58 -12.72
N GLU A 49 -4.97 -6.04 -13.13
CA GLU A 49 -5.05 -4.81 -13.95
C GLU A 49 -4.38 -3.62 -13.24
N ILE A 50 -4.65 -3.44 -11.94
CA ILE A 50 -4.04 -2.35 -11.15
C ILE A 50 -2.53 -2.56 -11.00
N ARG A 51 -2.08 -3.79 -10.75
CA ARG A 51 -0.64 -4.13 -10.65
C ARG A 51 0.11 -3.87 -11.95
N ASN A 52 -0.49 -4.24 -13.09
CA ASN A 52 0.05 -3.91 -14.41
C ASN A 52 0.19 -2.40 -14.61
N GLU A 53 -0.80 -1.61 -14.19
CA GLU A 53 -0.72 -0.15 -14.28
C GLU A 53 0.44 0.43 -13.45
N PHE A 54 0.73 -0.13 -12.27
CA PHE A 54 1.89 0.28 -11.48
C PHE A 54 3.21 0.02 -12.22
N ILE A 55 3.36 -1.14 -12.88
CA ILE A 55 4.53 -1.44 -13.72
C ILE A 55 4.62 -0.46 -14.88
N ASN A 56 3.54 -0.30 -15.65
CA ASN A 56 3.52 0.53 -16.84
C ASN A 56 3.87 1.99 -16.54
N LYS A 57 3.36 2.51 -15.41
CA LYS A 57 3.64 3.88 -14.94
C LYS A 57 4.95 3.99 -14.16
N LYS A 58 5.66 2.89 -13.95
CA LYS A 58 6.93 2.81 -13.18
C LYS A 58 6.78 3.43 -11.79
N ILE A 59 5.61 3.26 -11.18
CA ILE A 59 5.34 3.74 -9.82
C ILE A 59 5.88 2.68 -8.86
N LYS A 60 6.75 3.10 -7.94
CA LYS A 60 7.31 2.26 -6.89
C LYS A 60 6.41 2.25 -5.66
N ILE A 61 6.45 1.17 -4.91
CA ILE A 61 5.71 1.00 -3.67
C ILE A 61 6.69 0.61 -2.57
N ARG A 62 6.70 1.37 -1.47
CA ARG A 62 7.29 0.96 -0.20
C ARG A 62 6.20 0.64 0.79
N GLU A 63 6.21 -0.58 1.31
CA GLU A 63 5.15 -1.11 2.16
C GLU A 63 5.70 -1.55 3.51
N LEU A 64 5.09 -1.05 4.58
CA LEU A 64 5.28 -1.53 5.94
C LEU A 64 4.11 -2.42 6.32
N THR A 65 4.40 -3.61 6.84
CA THR A 65 3.39 -4.57 7.24
C THR A 65 3.75 -5.21 8.58
N ASN A 66 2.75 -5.69 9.31
CA ASN A 66 2.96 -6.59 10.45
C ASN A 66 3.02 -8.07 10.03
N GLN A 67 2.95 -8.38 8.74
CA GLN A 67 3.04 -9.75 8.22
C GLN A 67 4.50 -10.10 7.92
N ALA A 68 5.08 -11.05 8.66
CA ALA A 68 6.48 -11.41 8.48
C ALA A 68 6.72 -12.29 7.24
N TYR A 69 5.68 -12.96 6.73
CA TYR A 69 5.75 -13.94 5.67
C TYR A 69 4.76 -13.65 4.54
N HIS A 70 5.23 -13.64 3.30
CA HIS A 70 4.39 -13.40 2.13
C HIS A 70 4.42 -14.59 1.17
N GLU A 71 3.23 -15.09 0.83
CA GLU A 71 3.04 -15.96 -0.33
C GLU A 71 2.98 -15.11 -1.62
N PRO A 72 3.37 -15.65 -2.77
CA PRO A 72 3.10 -15.03 -4.07
C PRO A 72 1.59 -14.79 -4.26
N TYR A 73 1.20 -13.57 -4.64
CA TYR A 73 -0.20 -13.16 -4.75
C TYR A 73 -0.59 -12.57 -6.11
N THR A 74 0.37 -12.49 -7.04
CA THR A 74 0.19 -11.92 -8.38
C THR A 74 0.88 -12.77 -9.42
N GLU A 75 0.31 -12.78 -10.63
CA GLU A 75 0.88 -13.43 -11.82
C GLU A 75 1.59 -12.40 -12.72
N ILE A 76 1.56 -11.11 -12.35
CA ILE A 76 2.24 -10.06 -13.09
C ILE A 76 3.75 -10.20 -12.92
N GLU A 77 4.41 -10.66 -13.98
CA GLU A 77 5.87 -10.81 -14.05
C GLU A 77 6.58 -9.48 -13.77
N GLY A 78 7.59 -9.52 -12.89
CA GLY A 78 8.38 -8.34 -12.57
C GLY A 78 7.73 -7.39 -11.56
N TYR A 79 6.51 -7.65 -11.07
CA TYR A 79 5.84 -6.75 -10.14
C TYR A 79 6.62 -6.62 -8.83
N HIS A 80 7.06 -7.74 -8.26
CA HIS A 80 7.78 -7.71 -7.00
C HIS A 80 9.16 -7.07 -7.13
N GLU A 81 9.89 -7.34 -8.21
CA GLU A 81 11.24 -6.83 -8.48
C GLU A 81 11.21 -5.35 -8.88
N LYS A 82 10.25 -4.96 -9.73
CA LYS A 82 10.23 -3.63 -10.36
C LYS A 82 9.33 -2.64 -9.65
N VAL A 83 8.40 -3.06 -8.79
CA VAL A 83 7.44 -2.14 -8.15
C VAL A 83 7.56 -2.19 -6.63
N MET A 84 7.59 -3.38 -6.03
CA MET A 84 7.41 -3.54 -4.58
C MET A 84 8.72 -3.53 -3.79
N ASN A 85 8.68 -2.88 -2.63
CA ASN A 85 9.67 -3.03 -1.57
C ASN A 85 8.92 -3.12 -0.24
N ILE A 86 8.97 -4.29 0.40
CA ILE A 86 8.19 -4.58 1.59
C ILE A 86 9.14 -4.67 2.79
N ARG A 87 8.72 -4.13 3.93
CA ARG A 87 9.38 -4.30 5.23
C ARG A 87 8.40 -4.75 6.30
N TYR A 88 8.88 -5.65 7.14
CA TYR A 88 8.16 -6.12 8.30
C TYR A 88 8.47 -5.22 9.51
N ILE A 89 7.44 -4.79 10.23
CA ILE A 89 7.59 -4.17 11.55
C ILE A 89 6.84 -5.02 12.57
N SER A 90 7.52 -5.32 13.68
CA SER A 90 6.89 -6.07 14.77
C SER A 90 5.66 -5.32 15.30
N PRO A 91 4.51 -6.00 15.51
CA PRO A 91 3.32 -5.37 16.10
C PRO A 91 3.56 -4.84 17.52
N ASN A 92 4.63 -5.31 18.21
CA ASN A 92 5.04 -4.77 19.50
C ASN A 92 5.69 -3.38 19.40
N LYS A 93 6.24 -3.01 18.23
CA LYS A 93 6.77 -1.67 17.94
C LYS A 93 5.69 -0.76 17.35
N LEU A 94 4.93 -1.28 16.38
CA LEU A 94 3.80 -0.58 15.76
C LEU A 94 2.78 -1.59 15.26
N LYS A 95 1.57 -1.55 15.81
CA LYS A 95 0.43 -2.31 15.29
C LYS A 95 -0.30 -1.50 14.23
N ILE A 96 -0.29 -1.99 12.99
CA ILE A 96 -0.97 -1.38 11.84
C ILE A 96 -2.40 -1.92 11.79
N ASN A 97 -3.37 -1.08 12.17
CA ASN A 97 -4.80 -1.44 12.19
C ASN A 97 -5.60 -0.80 11.05
N MET A 98 -5.04 0.21 10.38
CA MET A 98 -5.68 0.94 9.29
C MET A 98 -4.70 1.02 8.13
N GLU A 99 -5.15 0.63 6.94
CA GLU A 99 -4.30 0.72 5.77
C GLU A 99 -4.20 2.20 5.36
N THR A 100 -2.96 2.68 5.19
CA THR A 100 -2.69 4.09 4.92
C THR A 100 -1.75 4.23 3.75
N LEU A 101 -2.16 4.95 2.71
CA LEU A 101 -1.35 5.24 1.53
C LEU A 101 -0.94 6.71 1.54
N ILE A 102 0.31 6.99 1.19
CA ILE A 102 0.86 8.34 1.09
C ILE A 102 1.49 8.49 -0.30
N TYR A 103 0.96 9.41 -1.10
CA TYR A 103 1.45 9.66 -2.45
C TYR A 103 1.15 11.09 -2.88
N ASN A 104 2.02 11.70 -3.70
CA ASN A 104 1.91 13.12 -4.03
C ASN A 104 1.62 13.93 -2.75
N ASN A 105 0.64 14.84 -2.76
CA ASN A 105 0.20 15.58 -1.56
C ASN A 105 -1.11 14.99 -0.98
N VAL A 106 -1.26 13.67 -1.03
CA VAL A 106 -2.46 12.95 -0.60
C VAL A 106 -2.10 11.93 0.47
N VAL A 107 -2.89 11.90 1.53
CA VAL A 107 -2.91 10.81 2.51
C VAL A 107 -4.26 10.12 2.40
N THR A 108 -4.22 8.82 2.19
CA THR A 108 -5.40 7.99 2.07
C THR A 108 -5.46 7.03 3.22
N ILE A 109 -6.64 6.88 3.84
CA ILE A 109 -6.88 5.93 4.92
C ILE A 109 -7.99 4.97 4.48
N TYR A 110 -7.78 3.68 4.67
CA TYR A 110 -8.68 2.60 4.29
C TYR A 110 -9.12 1.83 5.53
N GLU A 111 -10.42 1.62 5.65
CA GLU A 111 -10.96 0.52 6.41
C GLU A 111 -11.27 -0.62 5.44
N ALA A 112 -10.34 -1.58 5.32
CA ALA A 112 -10.32 -2.54 4.23
C ALA A 112 -11.27 -3.74 4.46
N LYS A 113 -12.57 -3.46 4.58
CA LYS A 113 -13.66 -4.43 4.76
C LYS A 113 -14.84 -4.12 3.82
N LYS A 114 -15.76 -5.08 3.62
CA LYS A 114 -16.85 -4.99 2.63
C LYS A 114 -17.64 -3.67 2.67
N ASP A 115 -18.02 -3.24 3.87
CA ASP A 115 -18.77 -2.01 4.14
C ASP A 115 -17.90 -0.92 4.80
N GLY A 116 -16.58 -1.05 4.63
CA GLY A 116 -15.63 -0.08 5.14
C GLY A 116 -15.66 1.24 4.36
N PHE A 117 -14.95 2.21 4.90
CA PHE A 117 -14.80 3.52 4.30
C PHE A 117 -13.37 3.77 3.84
N CYS A 118 -13.21 4.78 2.99
CA CYS A 118 -11.92 5.29 2.58
C CYS A 118 -11.96 6.83 2.54
N LEU A 119 -10.87 7.44 2.97
CA LEU A 119 -10.69 8.89 2.98
C LEU A 119 -9.50 9.24 2.10
N GLU A 120 -9.64 10.26 1.25
CA GLU A 120 -8.49 10.94 0.64
C GLU A 120 -8.38 12.36 1.20
N ILE A 121 -7.27 12.65 1.84
CA ILE A 121 -6.97 13.95 2.43
C ILE A 121 -5.91 14.62 1.57
N TYR A 122 -6.32 15.67 0.85
CA TYR A 122 -5.43 16.46 -0.01
C TYR A 122 -4.82 17.58 0.82
N SER A 123 -3.59 17.38 1.28
CA SER A 123 -2.87 18.34 2.12
C SER A 123 -1.37 18.06 2.00
N LYS A 124 -0.60 19.05 1.53
CA LYS A 124 0.85 18.90 1.38
C LYS A 124 1.50 18.72 2.76
N GLU A 125 1.08 19.52 3.72
CA GLU A 125 1.64 19.55 5.07
C GLU A 125 1.40 18.22 5.80
N LEU A 126 0.19 17.67 5.69
CA LEU A 126 -0.12 16.36 6.27
C LEU A 126 0.66 15.25 5.56
N ALA A 127 0.71 15.26 4.22
CA ALA A 127 1.48 14.26 3.47
C ALA A 127 2.97 14.33 3.83
N ASP A 128 3.56 15.51 3.97
CA ASP A 128 4.96 15.70 4.36
C ASP A 128 5.24 15.15 5.76
N GLN A 129 4.34 15.39 6.72
CA GLN A 129 4.47 14.81 8.06
C GLN A 129 4.33 13.29 8.04
N GLN A 130 3.34 12.75 7.32
CA GLN A 130 3.14 11.30 7.22
C GLN A 130 4.31 10.60 6.52
N ARG A 131 4.93 11.22 5.50
CA ARG A 131 6.16 10.70 4.91
C ARG A 131 7.31 10.65 5.92
N GLN A 132 7.49 11.67 6.75
CA GLN A 132 8.52 11.66 7.79
C GLN A 132 8.30 10.54 8.82
N LEU A 133 7.04 10.33 9.25
CA LEU A 133 6.68 9.23 10.13
C LEU A 133 6.94 7.88 9.46
N PHE A 134 6.57 7.73 8.18
CA PHE A 134 6.88 6.53 7.40
C PHE A 134 8.39 6.25 7.38
N GLU A 135 9.22 7.23 7.04
CA GLU A 135 10.68 7.06 7.01
C GLU A 135 11.26 6.69 8.37
N PHE A 136 10.72 7.25 9.46
CA PHE A 136 11.14 6.92 10.82
C PHE A 136 10.86 5.46 11.16
N VAL A 137 9.66 4.95 10.81
CA VAL A 137 9.29 3.54 11.03
C VAL A 137 10.06 2.63 10.07
N TRP A 138 10.22 3.04 8.81
CA TRP A 138 10.92 2.29 7.77
C TRP A 138 12.34 1.92 8.18
N LYS A 139 13.07 2.86 8.80
CA LYS A 139 14.43 2.65 9.31
C LYS A 139 14.51 1.63 10.45
N GLN A 140 13.41 1.37 11.16
CA GLN A 140 13.33 0.44 12.28
C GLN A 140 12.70 -0.90 11.92
N ALA A 141 12.26 -1.04 10.67
CA ALA A 141 11.62 -2.22 10.13
C ALA A 141 12.64 -3.15 9.47
N ASP A 142 12.35 -4.45 9.53
CA ASP A 142 13.19 -5.53 9.07
C ASP A 142 12.79 -5.97 7.64
N ARG A 143 13.66 -6.73 6.98
CA ARG A 143 13.29 -7.37 5.72
C ARG A 143 12.29 -8.51 6.00
N PRO A 144 11.21 -8.63 5.21
CA PRO A 144 10.26 -9.73 5.37
C PRO A 144 10.88 -11.05 4.91
N ILE A 145 10.30 -12.16 5.34
CA ILE A 145 10.64 -13.49 4.87
C ILE A 145 9.76 -13.79 3.65
N ILE A 146 10.37 -14.16 2.52
CA ILE A 146 9.66 -14.43 1.26
C ILE A 146 9.81 -15.92 0.90
N GLY A 147 8.68 -16.62 0.71
CA GLY A 147 8.60 -18.01 0.26
C GLY A 147 9.01 -19.09 1.28
N ARG A 148 8.51 -20.32 1.09
CA ARG A 148 8.92 -21.51 1.89
C ARG A 148 10.38 -21.84 1.62
N GLY A 149 11.27 -21.35 2.47
CA GLY A 149 12.71 -21.59 2.39
C GLY A 149 13.60 -20.43 2.82
N GLY A 150 13.04 -19.26 3.16
CA GLY A 150 13.81 -18.16 3.76
C GLY A 150 14.86 -17.53 2.85
N ARG A 151 14.64 -17.51 1.53
CA ARG A 151 15.52 -16.77 0.62
C ARG A 151 15.26 -15.27 0.78
N THR A 152 16.09 -14.64 1.59
CA THR A 152 16.15 -13.19 1.83
C THR A 152 16.76 -12.45 0.65
N SER A 153 16.07 -12.36 -0.47
CA SER A 153 16.23 -11.25 -1.43
C SER A 153 15.32 -11.43 -2.64
N ILE A 154 14.40 -10.49 -2.82
CA ILE A 154 14.10 -10.00 -4.17
C ILE A 154 15.09 -8.86 -4.37
N SER A 155 16.08 -9.10 -5.24
CA SER A 155 17.10 -8.13 -5.67
C SER A 155 16.52 -7.15 -6.68
#